data_AF-A0A7W0F8Z5-F1
#
_entry.id   AF-A0A7W0F8Z5-F1
#
_cell.length_a   1.000
_cell.length_b   1.000
_cell.length_c   1.000
_cell.angle_alpha   90.00
_cell.angle_beta   90.00
_cell.angle_gamma   90.00
#
_symmetry.space_group_name_H-M   'P 1'
#
loop_
_entity.id
_entity.type
_entity.pdbx_description
1 polymer ?
#
loop_
_entity_poly.entity_id
_entity_poly.type
_entity_poly.pdbx_seq_one_letter_code
_entity_poly.pdbx_strand_id
1 'polypeptide(L)' 'AKKIIEITGSSSEIVFGELPADDPKVRCPDISRAEKILGWRPKVSLEEGLRSTVEYFKSLNEKLRR' A
#
# COMPACT_ATOMS: atom_id res chain seq x y z
N ALA A 1 -4.82 6.47 2.88
CA ALA A 1 -5.67 7.23 1.94
C ALA A 1 -4.93 8.38 1.25
N LYS A 2 -4.43 9.40 1.97
CA LYS A 2 -3.81 10.61 1.36
C LYS A 2 -2.72 10.31 0.30
N LYS A 3 -1.74 9.45 0.61
CA LYS A 3 -0.66 9.09 -0.32
C LYS A 3 -1.17 8.41 -1.61
N ILE A 4 -2.29 7.68 -1.53
CA ILE A 4 -2.92 7.08 -2.72
C ILE A 4 -3.51 8.16 -3.62
N ILE A 5 -4.24 9.12 -3.05
CA ILE A 5 -4.79 10.27 -3.79
C ILE A 5 -3.66 11.04 -4.48
N GLU A 6 -2.59 11.35 -3.75
CA GLU A 6 -1.40 12.05 -4.27
C GLU A 6 -0.76 11.33 -5.47
N ILE A 7 -0.50 10.02 -5.36
CA ILE A 7 0.15 9.24 -6.42
C ILE A 7 -0.77 9.05 -7.63
N THR A 8 -2.07 8.88 -7.41
CA THR A 8 -3.04 8.60 -8.49
C THR A 8 -3.57 9.85 -9.17
N GLY A 9 -3.52 11.02 -8.50
CA GLY A 9 -4.21 12.23 -8.92
C GLY A 9 -5.74 12.11 -8.82
N SER A 10 -6.26 11.18 -8.00
CA SER A 10 -7.70 10.96 -7.86
C SER A 10 -8.41 12.15 -7.21
N SER A 11 -9.66 12.40 -7.62
CA SER A 11 -10.57 13.35 -6.98
C SER A 11 -11.43 12.74 -5.87
N SER A 12 -11.18 11.48 -5.49
CA SER A 12 -11.94 10.80 -4.42
C SER A 12 -11.84 11.54 -3.07
N GLU A 13 -12.96 11.61 -2.36
CA GLU A 13 -13.00 12.15 -1.00
C GLU A 13 -12.54 11.12 0.05
N ILE A 14 -11.95 11.60 1.15
CA ILE A 14 -11.61 10.77 2.31
C ILE A 14 -12.74 10.87 3.33
N VAL A 15 -13.41 9.76 3.59
CA VAL A 15 -14.46 9.63 4.61
C VAL A 15 -13.98 8.72 5.73
N PHE A 16 -14.25 9.09 6.98
CA PHE A 16 -13.93 8.28 8.17
C PHE A 16 -15.20 7.59 8.67
N GLY A 17 -15.19 6.25 8.69
CA GLY A 17 -16.25 5.42 9.25
C GLY A 17 -15.83 4.75 10.56
N GLU A 18 -16.75 4.00 11.16
CA GLU A 18 -16.47 3.21 12.37
C GLU A 18 -15.53 2.04 12.05
N LEU A 19 -14.65 1.72 13.01
CA LEU A 19 -13.72 0.61 12.90
C LEU A 19 -14.46 -0.70 13.29
N PRO A 20 -14.25 -1.81 12.57
CA PRO A 20 -14.69 -3.12 13.03
C PRO A 20 -14.15 -3.43 14.43
N ALA A 21 -14.95 -4.09 15.27
CA ALA A 21 -14.60 -4.34 16.67
C ALA A 21 -13.27 -5.09 16.87
N ASP A 22 -12.94 -5.98 15.93
CA ASP A 22 -11.76 -6.85 16.01
C ASP A 22 -10.52 -6.30 15.29
N ASP A 23 -10.58 -5.08 14.76
CA ASP A 23 -9.46 -4.52 14.02
C ASP A 23 -8.44 -3.80 14.94
N PRO A 24 -7.19 -4.27 15.00
CA PRO A 24 -6.16 -3.59 15.75
C PRO A 24 -5.81 -2.25 15.09
N LYS A 25 -5.80 -1.18 15.88
CA LYS A 25 -5.54 0.19 15.40
C LYS A 25 -4.14 0.37 14.80
N VAL A 26 -3.15 -0.39 15.27
CA VAL A 26 -1.75 -0.28 14.85
C VAL A 26 -1.14 -1.66 14.72
N ARG A 27 -0.34 -1.86 13.65
CA ARG A 27 0.50 -3.03 13.44
C ARG A 27 1.92 -2.56 13.08
N CYS A 28 2.91 -3.01 13.84
CA CYS A 28 4.32 -2.71 13.61
C CYS A 28 5.15 -3.95 13.94
N PRO A 29 5.50 -4.79 12.95
CA PRO A 29 6.26 -6.01 13.19
C PRO A 29 7.74 -5.69 13.49
N ASP A 30 8.30 -6.35 14.50
CA ASP A 30 9.75 -6.44 14.66
C ASP A 30 10.32 -7.43 13.63
N ILE A 31 11.22 -6.96 12.78
CA ILE A 31 11.86 -7.73 11.71
C ILE A 31 13.27 -8.20 12.05
N SER A 32 13.76 -7.96 13.28
CA SER A 32 15.12 -8.25 13.72
C SER A 32 15.51 -9.72 13.51
N ARG A 33 14.58 -10.66 13.68
CA ARG A 33 14.83 -12.10 13.45
C ARG A 33 15.08 -12.43 11.98
N ALA A 34 14.29 -11.86 11.07
CA ALA A 34 14.46 -12.08 9.63
C ALA A 34 15.79 -11.49 9.15
N GLU A 35 16.16 -10.33 9.67
CA GLU A 35 17.46 -9.74 9.38
C GLU A 35 18.61 -10.61 9.88
N LYS A 36 18.60 -11.03 11.15
CA LYS A 36 19.71 -11.79 11.75
C LYS A 36 19.93 -13.15 11.11
N ILE A 37 18.84 -13.85 10.79
CA ILE A 37 18.91 -15.24 10.29
C ILE A 37 19.03 -15.30 8.78
N LEU A 38 18.35 -14.39 8.06
CA LEU A 38 18.24 -14.45 6.60
C LEU A 38 19.03 -13.33 5.90
N GLY A 39 19.60 -12.37 6.63
CA GLY A 39 20.15 -11.14 6.05
C GLY A 39 19.08 -10.30 5.35
N TRP A 40 17.80 -10.52 5.67
CA TRP A 40 16.69 -9.93 4.95
C TRP A 40 16.27 -8.59 5.53
N ARG A 41 16.03 -7.61 4.64
CA ARG A 41 15.42 -6.32 4.95
C ARG A 41 14.53 -5.87 3.78
N PRO A 42 13.49 -5.06 4.02
CA PRO A 42 12.72 -4.45 2.94
C PRO A 42 13.62 -3.53 2.10
N LYS A 43 13.55 -3.68 0.78
CA LYS A 43 14.33 -2.87 -0.17
C LYS A 43 13.48 -1.85 -0.93
N VAL A 44 12.17 -2.11 -1.00
CA VAL A 44 11.20 -1.28 -1.71
C VAL A 44 10.56 -0.33 -0.71
N SER A 45 10.59 0.96 -1.01
CA SER A 45 9.92 1.97 -0.18
C SER A 45 8.39 1.91 -0.34
N LEU A 46 7.66 2.49 0.60
CA LEU A 46 6.20 2.59 0.48
C LEU A 46 5.79 3.29 -0.82
N GLU A 47 6.43 4.40 -1.17
CA GLU A 47 6.07 5.17 -2.37
C GLU A 47 6.37 4.40 -3.66
N GLU A 48 7.54 3.77 -3.74
CA GLU A 48 7.93 2.94 -4.89
C GLU A 48 6.92 1.80 -5.12
N GLY A 49 6.63 1.03 -4.06
CA GLY A 49 5.67 -0.08 -4.15
C GLY A 49 4.26 0.39 -4.53
N LEU A 50 3.82 1.54 -4.02
CA LEU A 50 2.53 2.13 -4.40
C LEU A 50 2.50 2.57 -5.86
N ARG A 51 3.56 3.20 -6.39
CA ARG A 51 3.64 3.61 -7.79
C ARG A 51 3.54 2.41 -8.73
N SER A 52 4.34 1.37 -8.51
CA SER A 52 4.29 0.15 -9.33
C SER A 52 2.92 -0.53 -9.27
N THR A 53 2.26 -0.51 -8.11
CA THR A 53 0.89 -1.04 -7.96
C THR A 53 -0.12 -0.24 -8.78
N VAL A 54 -0.04 1.10 -8.75
CA VAL A 54 -0.93 1.97 -9.55
C VAL A 54 -0.73 1.73 -11.05
N GLU A 55 0.51 1.63 -11.51
CA GLU A 55 0.84 1.34 -12.92
C GLU A 55 0.26 -0.01 -13.36
N TYR A 56 0.41 -1.04 -12.54
CA TYR A 56 -0.19 -2.36 -12.80
C TYR A 56 -1.70 -2.24 -13.02
N PHE A 57 -2.44 -1.59 -12.11
CA PHE A 57 -3.89 -1.46 -12.24
C PHE A 57 -4.34 -0.57 -13.40
N LYS A 58 -3.57 0.48 -13.75
CA LYS A 58 -3.83 1.26 -14.97
C LYS A 58 -3.74 0.37 -16.21
N SER A 59 -2.68 -0.42 -16.32
CA SER A 59 -2.50 -1.35 -17.44
C SER A 59 -3.59 -2.43 -17.52
N LEU A 60 -4.05 -2.93 -16.36
CA LEU A 60 -5.11 -3.92 -16.29
C LEU A 60 -6.45 -3.35 -16.76
N ASN A 61 -6.77 -2.13 -16.32
CA ASN A 61 -7.99 -1.44 -16.73
C ASN A 61 -8.00 -1.12 -18.24
N GLU A 62 -6.85 -0.74 -18.82
CA GLU A 62 -6.72 -0.56 -20.27
C GLU A 62 -6.96 -1.85 -21.05
N LYS A 63 -6.47 -3.00 -20.55
CA LYS A 63 -6.71 -4.30 -21.17
C LYS A 63 -8.17 -4.73 -21.10
N LEU A 64 -8.85 -4.47 -19.98
CA LEU A 64 -10.27 -4.81 -19.79
C LEU A 64 -11.22 -3.96 -20.64
N ARG A 65 -10.77 -2.78 -21.07
CA ARG A 65 -11.54 -1.85 -21.92
C ARG A 65 -11.35 -2.09 -23.43
N ARG A 66 -10.46 -3.02 -23.82
CA ARG A 66 -10.26 -3.47 -25.20
C ARG A 66 -11.04 -4.75 -25.43
#